data_AF-A0A6J4N2M9-F1
#
_entry.id   AF-A0A6J4N2M9-F1
#
_cell.length_a   1.000
_cell.length_b   1.000
_cell.length_c   1.000
_cell.angle_alpha   90.00
_cell.angle_beta   90.00
_cell.angle_gamma   90.00
#
_symmetry.space_group_name_H-M   'P 1'
#
loop_
_entity.id
_entity.type
_entity.pdbx_description
1 polymer ?
#
loop_
_entity_poly.entity_id
_entity_poly.type
_entity_poly.pdbx_seq_one_letter_code
_entity_poly.pdbx_strand_id
1 'polypeptide(L)' 'MEKGQPTQQQMNERSAMIRQEAAQILHAEGLLALLQGIGEPFVGGSYFYDLMCWRDLDIYVCAPDITIERFFTLGAAVTE' A
#
# COMPACT_ATOMS: atom_id res chain seq x y z
N MET A 1 26.26 -21.11 7.80
CA MET A 1 25.01 -21.88 7.95
C MET A 1 24.01 -21.26 6.98
N GLU A 2 23.77 -21.91 5.83
CA GLU A 2 22.69 -21.49 4.92
C GLU A 2 21.37 -21.60 5.68
N LYS A 3 20.62 -20.51 5.78
CA LYS A 3 19.23 -20.58 6.26
C LYS A 3 18.46 -21.42 5.24
N GLY A 4 17.95 -22.57 5.68
CA GLY A 4 17.03 -23.37 4.85
C GLY A 4 15.87 -22.50 4.38
N GLN A 5 15.45 -22.67 3.12
CA GLN A 5 14.32 -21.93 2.57
C GLN A 5 13.08 -22.08 3.47
N PRO A 6 12.30 -21.01 3.68
CA PRO A 6 11.06 -21.11 4.42
C PRO A 6 10.09 -22.07 3.72
N THR A 7 9.36 -22.84 4.51
CA THR A 7 8.28 -23.71 4.00
C THR A 7 7.14 -22.86 3.44
N GLN A 8 6.32 -23.45 2.57
CA GLN A 8 5.13 -22.78 2.02
C GLN A 8 4.20 -22.27 3.13
N GLN A 9 4.03 -23.05 4.19
CA GLN A 9 3.20 -22.65 5.33
C GLN A 9 3.75 -21.38 6.01
N GLN A 10 5.06 -21.32 6.26
CA GLN A 10 5.70 -20.14 6.84
C GLN A 10 5.59 -18.92 5.93
N MET A 11 5.64 -19.11 4.60
CA MET A 11 5.44 -18.02 3.64
C MET A 11 4.00 -17.50 3.67
N ASN A 12 3.01 -18.39 3.74
CA ASN A 12 1.60 -18.01 3.80
C ASN A 12 1.28 -17.27 5.11
N GLU A 13 1.76 -17.77 6.24
CA GLU A 13 1.61 -17.11 7.55
C GLU A 13 2.24 -15.72 7.55
N ARG A 14 3.45 -15.59 6.99
CA ARG A 14 4.11 -14.29 6.83
C ARG A 14 3.33 -13.35 5.93
N SER A 15 2.79 -13.85 4.81
CA SER A 15 1.99 -13.05 3.89
C SER A 15 0.72 -12.53 4.56
N ALA A 16 0.01 -13.38 5.29
CA ALA A 16 -1.18 -13.01 6.04
C ALA A 16 -0.90 -11.95 7.11
N MET A 17 0.20 -12.09 7.87
CA MET A 17 0.62 -11.10 8.87
C MET A 17 0.90 -9.73 8.22
N ILE A 18 1.70 -9.69 7.16
CA ILE A 18 2.04 -8.44 6.48
C ILE A 18 0.77 -7.80 5.86
N ARG A 19 -0.11 -8.62 5.28
CA ARG A 19 -1.38 -8.13 4.72
C ARG A 19 -2.30 -7.56 5.80
N GLN A 20 -2.31 -8.13 7.00
CA GLN A 20 -3.07 -7.59 8.13
C GLN A 20 -2.51 -6.24 8.58
N GLU A 21 -1.20 -6.10 8.69
CA GLU A 21 -0.55 -4.81 8.99
C GLU A 21 -0.92 -3.76 7.93
N ALA A 22 -0.86 -4.12 6.64
CA ALA A 22 -1.27 -3.26 5.54
C ALA A 22 -2.75 -2.83 5.64
N ALA A 23 -3.65 -3.75 6.00
CA ALA A 23 -5.07 -3.43 6.20
C ALA A 23 -5.29 -2.44 7.35
N GLN A 24 -4.50 -2.53 8.42
CA GLN A 24 -4.56 -1.56 9.52
C GLN A 24 -4.16 -0.16 9.05
N ILE A 25 -3.06 -0.03 8.30
CA ILE A 25 -2.61 1.25 7.74
C ILE A 25 -3.68 1.84 6.79
N LEU A 26 -4.19 1.01 5.87
CA LEU A 26 -5.15 1.44 4.86
C LEU A 26 -6.46 1.96 5.46
N HIS A 27 -6.98 1.26 6.48
CA HIS A 27 -8.33 1.50 7.00
C HIS A 27 -8.35 2.13 8.39
N ALA A 28 -7.60 1.59 9.34
CA ALA A 28 -7.67 2.02 10.75
C ALA A 28 -6.85 3.30 11.00
N GLU A 29 -5.67 3.42 10.37
CA GLU A 29 -4.85 4.62 10.44
C GLU A 29 -5.27 5.71 9.44
N GLY A 30 -6.21 5.38 8.55
CA GLY A 30 -6.91 6.36 7.72
C GLY A 30 -6.23 6.75 6.42
N LEU A 31 -5.24 5.99 5.92
CA LEU A 31 -4.55 6.32 4.67
C LEU A 31 -5.53 6.43 3.49
N LEU A 32 -6.50 5.53 3.34
CA LEU A 32 -7.49 5.64 2.26
C LEU A 32 -8.38 6.88 2.40
N ALA A 33 -8.76 7.22 3.63
CA ALA A 33 -9.56 8.42 3.90
C ALA A 33 -8.78 9.70 3.57
N LEU A 34 -7.47 9.73 3.83
CA LEU A 34 -6.60 10.83 3.44
C LEU A 34 -6.55 10.99 1.92
N LEU A 35 -6.35 9.89 1.18
CA LEU A 35 -6.26 9.91 -0.28
C LEU A 35 -7.59 10.25 -0.96
N GLN A 36 -8.73 9.94 -0.33
CA GLN A 36 -10.06 10.37 -0.79
C GLN A 36 -10.20 11.89 -0.87
N GLY A 37 -9.41 12.66 -0.10
CA GLY A 37 -9.36 14.12 -0.21
C GLY A 37 -8.69 14.64 -1.50
N ILE A 38 -8.01 13.76 -2.24
CA ILE A 38 -7.31 14.08 -3.50
C ILE A 38 -8.11 13.57 -4.72
N GLY A 39 -8.65 12.36 -4.62
CA GLY A 39 -9.40 11.69 -5.68
C GLY A 39 -9.86 10.30 -5.22
N GLU A 40 -10.24 9.42 -6.14
CA GLU A 40 -10.68 8.07 -5.78
C GLU A 40 -9.47 7.11 -5.67
N PRO A 41 -9.16 6.57 -4.47
CA PRO A 41 -8.03 5.66 -4.31
C PRO A 41 -8.37 4.21 -4.70
N PHE A 42 -7.42 3.53 -5.33
CA PHE A 42 -7.46 2.12 -5.70
C PHE A 42 -6.20 1.42 -5.19
N VAL A 43 -6.38 0.45 -4.29
CA VAL A 43 -5.28 -0.38 -3.79
C VAL A 43 -4.98 -1.48 -4.79
N GLY A 44 -3.74 -1.55 -5.24
CA GLY A 44 -3.26 -2.52 -6.21
C GLY A 44 -2.20 -3.46 -5.64
N GLY A 45 -1.43 -4.05 -6.55
CA GLY A 45 -0.20 -4.75 -6.22
C GLY A 45 -0.38 -5.99 -5.34
N SER A 46 0.68 -6.32 -4.61
CA SER A 46 0.76 -7.57 -3.86
C SER A 46 -0.27 -7.68 -2.73
N TYR A 47 -0.77 -6.56 -2.21
CA TYR A 47 -1.86 -6.54 -1.24
C TYR A 47 -3.17 -7.00 -1.86
N PHE A 48 -3.51 -6.47 -3.04
CA PHE A 48 -4.74 -6.80 -3.75
C PHE A 48 -4.75 -8.25 -4.20
N TYR A 49 -3.60 -8.78 -4.64
CA TYR A 49 -3.48 -10.16 -5.11
C TYR A 49 -3.28 -11.22 -4.02
N ASP A 50 -3.21 -10.83 -2.73
CA ASP A 50 -2.90 -11.73 -1.61
C ASP A 50 -1.53 -12.44 -1.76
N LEU A 51 -0.53 -11.69 -2.22
CA LEU A 51 0.83 -12.17 -2.50
C LEU A 51 1.89 -11.38 -1.72
N MET A 52 1.52 -10.80 -0.58
CA MET A 52 2.41 -9.95 0.22
C MET A 52 3.65 -10.72 0.67
N CYS A 53 4.82 -10.32 0.19
CA CYS A 53 6.11 -10.84 0.64
C CYS A 53 6.96 -9.77 1.36
N TRP A 54 6.56 -8.51 1.19
CA TRP A 54 7.27 -7.32 1.63
C TRP A 54 6.25 -6.29 2.12
N ARG A 55 6.69 -5.36 2.97
CA ARG A 55 5.86 -4.25 3.45
C ARG A 55 5.85 -3.12 2.41
N ASP A 56 5.20 -3.39 1.30
CA ASP A 56 5.09 -2.48 0.17
C ASP A 56 3.62 -2.35 -0.23
N LEU A 57 3.18 -1.12 -0.50
CA LEU A 57 1.78 -0.79 -0.78
C LEU A 57 1.68 0.02 -2.08
N ASP A 58 1.08 -0.59 -3.08
CA ASP A 58 0.76 0.07 -4.36
C ASP A 58 -0.63 0.71 -4.28
N ILE A 59 -0.71 2.03 -4.41
CA ILE A 59 -1.99 2.77 -4.41
C ILE A 59 -2.01 3.75 -5.58
N TYR A 60 -3.10 3.71 -6.34
CA TYR A 60 -3.41 4.66 -7.41
C TYR A 60 -4.50 5.61 -6.93
N VAL A 61 -4.42 6.90 -7.29
CA VAL A 61 -5.51 7.86 -7.02
C VAL A 61 -6.01 8.41 -8.36
N CYS A 62 -7.26 8.12 -8.68
CA CYS A 62 -7.92 8.68 -9.85
C CYS A 62 -8.44 10.09 -9.51
N ALA A 63 -7.81 11.11 -10.09
CA ALA A 63 -8.16 12.51 -9.88
C ALA A 63 -8.24 13.21 -11.25
N PRO A 64 -9.36 13.08 -11.99
CA PRO A 64 -9.45 13.56 -13.38
C PRO A 64 -9.26 15.09 -13.52
N ASP A 65 -9.59 15.84 -12.47
CA ASP A 65 -9.47 17.30 -12.44
C ASP A 65 -8.14 17.80 -11.84
N ILE A 66 -7.18 16.90 -11.59
CA ILE A 66 -5.89 17.29 -11.00
C ILE A 66 -5.07 18.11 -12.00
N THR A 67 -4.53 19.24 -11.54
CA THR A 67 -3.57 20.03 -12.33
C THR A 67 -2.15 19.52 -12.12
N ILE A 68 -1.26 19.77 -13.10
CA ILE A 68 0.18 19.46 -12.97
C ILE A 68 0.78 20.14 -11.74
N GLU A 69 0.44 21.40 -11.51
CA GLU A 69 0.87 22.15 -10.33
C GLU A 69 0.45 21.44 -9.04
N ARG A 70 -0.84 21.10 -8.92
CA ARG A 70 -1.36 20.41 -7.73
C ARG A 70 -0.69 19.04 -7.52
N PHE A 71 -0.43 18.31 -8.60
CA PHE A 71 0.29 17.03 -8.53
C PHE A 71 1.69 17.19 -7.93
N PHE A 72 2.47 18.16 -8.41
CA PHE A 72 3.81 18.41 -7.86
C PHE A 72 3.78 18.99 -6.44
N THR A 73 2.80 19.83 -6.10
CA THR A 73 2.61 20.31 -4.72
C THR A 73 2.34 19.16 -3.76
N LEU A 74 1.49 18.20 -4.15
CA LEU A 74 1.24 17.00 -3.35
C LEU A 74 2.50 16.14 -3.19
N GLY A 75 3.24 15.93 -4.27
CA GLY A 75 4.51 15.18 -4.23
C GLY A 75 5.55 15.80 -3.31
N ALA A 76 5.68 17.13 -3.31
CA ALA A 76 6.59 17.84 -2.41
C ALA A 76 6.22 17.67 -0.93
N ALA A 77 4.92 17.72 -0.61
CA ALA A 77 4.41 17.60 0.76
C ALA A 77 4.65 16.22 1.40
N VAL A 78 4.96 15.19 0.60
CA VAL A 78 5.26 13.83 1.11
C VAL A 78 6.75 13.65 1.45
N THR A 79 7.62 14.56 0.99
CA THR A 79 9.08 14.47 1.20
C THR A 79 9.62 15.32 2.35
N GLU A 80 8.75 16.08 3.02
CA GLU A 80 9.05 16.87 4.23
C GLU A 80 8.78 16.08 5.52
#